data_AF-A0A1Y4NHU5-F1
#
_entry.id   AF-A0A1Y4NHU5-F1
#
_cell.length_a   1.000
_cell.length_b   1.000
_cell.length_c   1.000
_cell.angle_alpha   90.00
_cell.angle_beta   90.00
_cell.angle_gamma   90.00
#
_symmetry.space_group_name_H-M   'P 1'
#
loop_
_entity.id
_entity.type
_entity.pdbx_description
1 polymer ?
#
loop_
_entity_poly.entity_id
_entity_poly.type
_entity_poly.pdbx_seq_one_letter_code
_entity_poly.pdbx_strand_id
1 'polypeptide(L)'
;MNIEERYPLLIGHSSQGNHELHSIQEVADFICTQGLESDLLITQEDGSYFLNTFGIYIDRIADMEYREALLKVLIPMQMELDGTAEIDEEPSPEDERLEEVNKRLEPFELYQCGNGKYGLSLPFSFLQEPYENYGQAAFNRFAEEHGEEAKNSFGLYTHGSGYEWEKVFQAAFQDDAGLRRISFDSEAGGFYCYCPDAELLERMGLAFKAICDDPERFQEMVNRALSDGQDEMPGMQL
;
A
#
# COMPACT_ATOMS: atom_id res chain seq x y z
N MET A 1 35.51 3.88 -6.51
CA MET A 1 35.66 5.17 -5.81
C MET A 1 34.57 5.20 -4.78
N ASN A 2 34.93 5.34 -3.50
CA ASN A 2 33.95 5.46 -2.43
C ASN A 2 33.11 6.72 -2.66
N ILE A 3 31.85 6.73 -2.25
CA ILE A 3 30.93 7.86 -2.46
C ILE A 3 31.48 9.16 -1.85
N GLU A 4 32.15 9.07 -0.70
CA GLU A 4 32.80 10.20 -0.03
C GLU A 4 34.04 10.71 -0.78
N GLU A 5 34.74 9.84 -1.52
CA GLU A 5 35.85 10.28 -2.38
C GLU A 5 35.35 11.03 -3.61
N ARG A 6 34.11 10.78 -4.03
CA ARG A 6 33.47 11.44 -5.18
C ARG A 6 32.94 12.83 -4.82
N TYR A 7 32.55 13.03 -3.57
CA TYR A 7 32.06 14.30 -3.04
C TYR A 7 32.82 14.67 -1.75
N PRO A 8 34.11 15.02 -1.85
CA PRO A 8 34.96 15.32 -0.68
C PRO A 8 34.58 16.64 0.03
N LEU A 9 33.80 17.48 -0.65
CA LEU A 9 33.26 18.73 -0.13
C LEU A 9 31.95 19.06 -0.83
N LEU A 10 30.92 19.33 -0.03
CA LEU A 10 29.66 19.96 -0.42
C LEU A 10 29.45 21.24 0.39
N ILE A 11 28.69 22.17 -0.17
CA ILE A 11 28.37 23.45 0.48
C ILE A 11 26.89 23.48 0.81
N GLY A 12 26.56 23.45 2.10
CA GLY A 12 25.20 23.66 2.60
C GLY A 12 24.89 25.14 2.74
N HIS A 13 23.75 25.59 2.21
CA HIS A 13 23.26 26.96 2.32
C HIS A 13 22.05 26.99 3.25
N SER A 14 22.16 27.69 4.37
CA SER A 14 21.05 27.97 5.29
C SER A 14 20.85 29.46 5.48
N SER A 15 19.82 29.83 6.24
CA SER A 15 19.56 31.21 6.68
C SER A 15 20.71 31.79 7.52
N GLN A 16 21.51 30.93 8.17
CA GLN A 16 22.60 31.30 9.08
C GLN A 16 23.95 31.43 8.37
N GLY A 17 24.05 30.97 7.11
CA GLY A 17 25.24 31.09 6.29
C GLY A 17 25.55 29.83 5.49
N ASN A 18 26.76 29.78 4.96
CA ASN A 18 27.26 28.61 4.23
C ASN A 18 28.06 27.71 5.17
N HIS A 19 27.91 26.40 5.00
CA HIS A 19 28.57 25.36 5.78
C HIS A 19 29.32 24.42 4.85
N GLU A 20 30.58 24.15 5.15
CA GLU A 20 31.37 23.11 4.47
C GLU A 20 31.00 21.75 5.06
N LEU A 21 30.65 20.80 4.19
CA LEU A 21 30.18 19.46 4.54
C LEU A 21 31.09 18.43 3.87
N HIS A 22 31.88 17.72 4.67
CA HIS A 22 32.94 16.82 4.23
C HIS A 22 32.60 15.34 4.34
N SER A 23 31.44 15.00 4.89
CA SER A 23 30.98 13.62 5.03
C SER A 23 29.47 13.49 4.91
N ILE A 24 28.99 12.27 4.68
CA ILE A 24 27.55 11.97 4.68
C ILE A 24 26.92 12.33 6.03
N GLN A 25 27.62 12.06 7.15
CA GLN A 25 27.13 12.39 8.48
C GLN A 25 26.94 13.90 8.65
N GLU A 26 27.93 14.71 8.23
CA GLU A 26 27.81 16.17 8.30
C GLU A 26 26.68 16.71 7.44
N VAL A 27 26.43 16.12 6.27
CA VAL A 27 25.26 16.45 5.44
C VAL A 27 23.96 16.11 6.16
N ALA A 28 23.87 14.94 6.81
CA ALA A 28 22.68 14.55 7.56
C ALA A 28 22.45 15.47 8.77
N ASP A 29 23.48 15.74 9.57
CA ASP A 29 23.45 16.66 10.72
C ASP A 29 23.00 18.06 10.30
N PHE A 30 23.53 18.56 9.17
CA PHE A 30 23.15 19.85 8.60
C PHE A 30 21.66 19.88 8.24
N ILE A 31 21.17 18.85 7.53
CA ILE A 31 19.75 18.75 7.16
C ILE A 31 18.84 18.69 8.40
N CYS A 32 19.16 17.83 9.36
CA CYS A 32 18.38 17.64 10.57
C CYS A 32 18.39 18.85 11.50
N THR A 33 19.46 19.64 11.51
CA THR A 33 19.57 20.83 12.37
C THR A 33 18.97 22.06 11.69
N GLN A 34 19.38 22.35 10.45
CA GLN A 34 19.02 23.59 9.74
C GLN A 34 17.68 23.47 9.02
N GLY A 35 17.28 22.26 8.64
CA GLY A 35 16.00 21.98 7.97
C GLY A 35 14.78 22.19 8.87
N LEU A 36 14.98 22.29 10.19
CA LEU A 36 13.92 22.67 11.14
C LEU A 36 13.51 24.14 11.00
N GLU A 37 14.40 24.99 10.47
CA GLU A 37 14.16 26.43 10.32
C GLU A 37 13.67 26.80 8.92
N SER A 38 14.19 26.14 7.88
CA SER A 38 13.84 26.41 6.48
C SER A 38 14.32 25.31 5.54
N ASP A 39 13.73 25.24 4.35
CA ASP A 39 14.23 24.45 3.23
C ASP A 39 15.68 24.83 2.88
N LEU A 40 16.50 23.81 2.62
CA LEU A 40 17.94 23.94 2.40
C LEU A 40 18.31 23.67 0.95
N LEU A 41 19.41 24.29 0.51
CA LEU A 41 20.10 23.99 -0.74
C LEU A 41 21.52 23.52 -0.43
N ILE A 42 21.93 22.41 -1.04
CA ILE A 42 23.31 21.91 -1.00
C ILE A 42 23.86 21.89 -2.43
N THR A 43 25.06 22.44 -2.59
CA THR A 43 25.76 22.53 -3.88
C THR A 43 27.13 21.83 -3.80
N GLN A 44 27.73 21.56 -4.95
CA GLN A 44 29.16 21.22 -5.01
C GLN A 44 30.01 22.50 -4.88
N GLU A 45 31.32 22.34 -4.71
CA GLU A 45 32.26 23.47 -4.56
C GLU A 45 32.19 24.49 -5.71
N ASP A 46 31.89 24.02 -6.94
CA ASP A 46 31.73 24.87 -8.13
C ASP A 46 30.37 25.60 -8.20
N GLY A 47 29.51 25.43 -7.20
CA GLY A 47 28.16 25.98 -7.12
C GLY A 47 27.12 25.21 -7.94
N SER A 48 27.49 24.09 -8.56
CA SER A 48 26.52 23.23 -9.24
C SER A 48 25.55 22.61 -8.24
N TYR A 49 24.29 22.51 -8.66
CA TYR A 49 23.23 21.92 -7.86
C TYR A 49 23.57 20.49 -7.45
N PHE A 50 23.36 20.16 -6.17
CA PHE A 50 23.50 18.80 -5.68
C PHE A 50 22.20 18.26 -5.06
N LEU A 51 21.66 18.92 -4.04
CA LEU A 51 20.44 18.49 -3.35
C LEU A 51 19.67 19.69 -2.81
N ASN A 52 18.36 19.57 -2.69
CA ASN A 52 17.53 20.46 -1.88
C ASN A 52 16.59 19.66 -0.97
N THR A 53 16.01 20.34 0.01
CA THR A 53 15.12 19.74 1.02
C THR A 53 13.77 20.45 1.09
N PHE A 54 12.79 19.76 1.67
CA PHE A 54 11.57 20.33 2.24
C PHE A 54 11.62 20.08 3.75
N GLY A 55 11.92 21.12 4.52
CA GLY A 55 12.30 21.01 5.92
C GLY A 55 13.47 20.03 6.13
N ILE A 56 13.28 19.01 6.97
CA ILE A 56 14.28 17.97 7.21
C ILE A 56 14.33 16.89 6.13
N TYR A 57 13.39 16.85 5.17
CA TYR A 57 13.29 15.77 4.16
C TYR A 57 13.93 16.16 2.83
N ILE A 58 14.51 15.19 2.12
CA ILE A 58 15.08 15.42 0.78
C ILE A 58 13.95 15.64 -0.24
N ASP A 59 13.99 16.75 -0.99
CA ASP A 59 13.09 16.98 -2.15
C ASP A 59 13.71 16.36 -3.40
N ARG A 60 14.86 16.87 -3.84
CA ARG A 60 15.56 16.40 -5.04
C ARG A 60 17.05 16.26 -4.81
N ILE A 61 17.68 15.32 -5.50
CA ILE A 61 19.12 15.07 -5.44
C ILE A 61 19.65 14.65 -6.81
N ALA A 62 20.85 15.11 -7.16
CA ALA A 62 21.49 14.86 -8.45
C ALA A 62 22.11 13.45 -8.57
N ASP A 63 22.41 12.79 -7.45
CA ASP A 63 23.05 11.49 -7.39
C ASP A 63 22.28 10.48 -6.51
N MET A 64 21.78 9.42 -7.13
CA MET A 64 20.97 8.40 -6.46
C MET A 64 21.77 7.43 -5.59
N GLU A 65 23.06 7.19 -5.91
CA GLU A 65 23.93 6.38 -5.05
C GLU A 65 24.24 7.14 -3.76
N TYR A 66 24.49 8.45 -3.86
CA TYR A 66 24.68 9.30 -2.69
C TYR A 66 23.39 9.39 -1.87
N ARG A 67 22.23 9.47 -2.53
CA ARG A 67 20.92 9.43 -1.86
C ARG A 67 20.77 8.17 -1.00
N GLU A 68 21.08 7.00 -1.54
CA GLU A 68 20.98 5.75 -0.81
C GLU A 68 21.90 5.73 0.42
N ALA A 69 23.13 6.21 0.27
CA ALA A 69 24.09 6.28 1.35
C ALA A 69 23.67 7.30 2.43
N LEU A 70 23.15 8.46 2.02
CA LEU A 70 22.66 9.50 2.92
C LEU A 70 21.42 9.06 3.69
N LEU A 71 20.44 8.42 3.02
CA LEU A 71 19.20 7.98 3.68
C LEU A 71 19.42 6.96 4.80
N LYS A 72 20.47 6.12 4.71
CA LYS A 72 20.83 5.16 5.76
C LYS A 72 21.16 5.83 7.10
N VAL A 73 21.63 7.08 7.05
CA VAL A 73 21.96 7.88 8.24
C VAL A 73 20.86 8.89 8.55
N LEU A 74 20.31 9.51 7.51
CA LEU A 74 19.35 10.61 7.62
C LEU A 74 17.97 10.16 8.11
N ILE A 75 17.47 8.99 7.70
CA ILE A 75 16.14 8.50 8.09
C ILE A 75 16.03 8.31 9.62
N PRO A 76 16.95 7.59 10.30
CA PRO A 76 16.91 7.46 11.77
C PRO A 76 16.89 8.82 12.49
N MET A 77 17.68 9.78 12.01
CA MET A 77 17.75 11.11 12.61
C MET A 77 16.48 11.93 12.37
N GLN A 78 15.85 11.83 11.20
CA GLN A 78 14.56 12.47 10.90
C GLN A 78 13.45 11.91 11.80
N MET A 79 13.43 10.59 11.94
CA MET A 79 12.49 9.84 12.75
C MET A 79 12.57 10.24 14.25
N GLU A 80 13.77 10.41 14.79
CA GLU A 80 13.96 10.94 16.16
C GLU A 80 13.40 12.36 16.32
N LEU A 81 13.50 13.20 15.29
CA LEU A 81 13.08 14.61 15.34
C LEU A 81 11.58 14.80 15.14
N ASP A 82 10.96 14.07 14.22
CA ASP A 82 9.53 14.16 13.92
C ASP A 82 8.65 13.26 14.82
N GLY A 83 9.28 12.45 15.67
CA GLY A 83 8.61 11.52 16.58
C GLY A 83 8.06 10.28 15.88
N THR A 84 8.46 10.02 14.63
CA THR A 84 8.17 8.80 13.88
C THR A 84 9.26 7.75 13.98
N ALA A 85 10.24 7.95 14.86
CA ALA A 85 11.08 6.88 15.39
C ALA A 85 10.16 5.72 15.71
N GLU A 86 10.18 4.72 14.81
CA GLU A 86 9.81 3.36 15.10
C GLU A 86 10.59 3.07 16.37
N ILE A 87 9.89 3.24 17.49
CA ILE A 87 10.16 2.42 18.64
C ILE A 87 10.16 1.03 18.00
N ASP A 88 11.27 0.31 18.08
CA ASP A 88 11.25 -1.16 18.05
C ASP A 88 10.33 -1.57 19.21
N GLU A 89 9.03 -1.31 19.07
CA GLU A 89 7.99 -1.93 19.86
C GLU A 89 8.10 -3.37 19.41
N GLU A 90 8.61 -4.21 20.32
CA GLU A 90 8.47 -5.65 20.16
C GLU A 90 7.05 -5.91 19.67
N PRO A 91 6.89 -6.65 18.54
CA PRO A 91 5.59 -6.85 17.92
C PRO A 91 4.63 -7.25 19.02
N SER A 92 3.51 -6.53 19.10
CA SER A 92 2.56 -6.82 20.14
C SER A 92 2.10 -8.27 19.98
N PRO A 93 1.60 -8.93 21.04
CA PRO A 93 1.03 -10.27 20.90
C PRO A 93 -0.07 -10.36 19.83
N GLU A 94 -0.70 -9.23 19.49
CA GLU A 94 -1.66 -9.13 18.40
C GLU A 94 -0.98 -9.10 17.03
N ASP A 95 0.14 -8.39 16.87
CA ASP A 95 0.90 -8.36 15.61
C ASP A 95 1.44 -9.75 15.26
N GLU A 96 2.02 -10.46 16.23
CA GLU A 96 2.48 -11.85 16.04
C GLU A 96 1.32 -12.77 15.64
N ARG A 97 0.15 -12.61 16.28
CA ARG A 97 -1.05 -13.40 15.97
C ARG A 97 -1.53 -13.12 14.55
N LEU A 98 -1.58 -11.85 14.14
CA LEU A 98 -2.00 -11.45 12.80
C LEU A 98 -1.02 -11.95 11.74
N GLU A 99 0.28 -11.95 12.00
CA GLU A 99 1.29 -12.52 11.09
C GLU A 99 1.05 -14.03 10.85
N GLU A 100 0.78 -14.79 11.92
CA GLU A 100 0.48 -16.23 11.81
C GLU A 100 -0.82 -16.51 11.04
N VAL A 101 -1.81 -15.64 11.18
CA VAL A 101 -3.04 -15.69 10.38
C VAL A 101 -2.75 -15.37 8.92
N ASN A 102 -1.95 -14.33 8.64
CA ASN A 102 -1.65 -13.86 7.29
C ASN A 102 -0.88 -14.90 6.47
N LYS A 103 0.00 -15.69 7.08
CA LYS A 103 0.66 -16.85 6.44
C LYS A 103 -0.32 -17.85 5.82
N ARG A 104 -1.55 -17.92 6.33
CA ARG A 104 -2.63 -18.80 5.84
C ARG A 104 -3.64 -18.07 4.96
N LEU A 105 -3.64 -16.74 5.03
CA LEU A 105 -4.64 -15.87 4.43
C LEU A 105 -4.16 -15.25 3.11
N GLU A 106 -2.86 -15.33 2.79
CA GLU A 106 -2.29 -14.90 1.52
C GLU A 106 -3.12 -15.38 0.30
N PRO A 107 -3.46 -14.50 -0.65
CA PRO A 107 -2.95 -13.14 -0.82
C PRO A 107 -3.75 -12.04 -0.09
N PHE A 108 -4.73 -12.39 0.74
CA PHE A 108 -5.42 -11.42 1.57
C PHE A 108 -4.56 -11.06 2.79
N GLU A 109 -4.79 -9.86 3.32
CA GLU A 109 -4.11 -9.37 4.52
C GLU A 109 -5.11 -8.93 5.57
N LEU A 110 -4.94 -9.41 6.81
CA LEU A 110 -5.65 -8.97 8.00
C LEU A 110 -4.69 -8.12 8.84
N TYR A 111 -5.07 -6.88 9.15
CA TYR A 111 -4.22 -5.94 9.86
C TYR A 111 -5.00 -5.11 10.88
N GLN A 112 -4.31 -4.60 11.90
CA GLN A 112 -4.88 -3.67 12.86
C GLN A 112 -4.81 -2.23 12.31
N CYS A 113 -5.91 -1.50 12.45
CA CYS A 113 -5.98 -0.07 12.12
C CYS A 113 -5.73 0.75 13.40
N GLY A 114 -5.06 1.91 13.27
CA GLY A 114 -4.79 2.81 14.40
C GLY A 114 -6.02 3.38 15.12
N ASN A 115 -7.24 3.12 14.63
CA ASN A 115 -8.51 3.53 15.25
C ASN A 115 -9.18 2.43 16.08
N GLY A 116 -8.48 1.33 16.39
CA GLY A 116 -9.01 0.20 17.16
C GLY A 116 -9.94 -0.72 16.35
N LYS A 117 -9.89 -0.65 15.03
CA LYS A 117 -10.54 -1.60 14.12
C LYS A 117 -9.50 -2.51 13.49
N TYR A 118 -9.99 -3.49 12.76
CA TYR A 118 -9.20 -4.38 11.90
C TYR A 118 -9.67 -4.23 10.47
N GLY A 119 -8.76 -4.38 9.52
CA GLY A 119 -9.01 -4.37 8.10
C GLY A 119 -8.68 -5.72 7.47
N LEU A 120 -9.51 -6.18 6.55
CA LEU A 120 -9.22 -7.29 5.64
C LEU A 120 -9.13 -6.73 4.22
N SER A 121 -8.02 -6.95 3.54
CA SER A 121 -7.76 -6.39 2.22
C SER A 121 -7.29 -7.41 1.19
N LEU A 122 -7.51 -7.07 -0.08
CA LEU A 122 -6.85 -7.67 -1.24
C LEU A 122 -6.47 -6.55 -2.22
N PRO A 123 -5.28 -5.94 -2.08
CA PRO A 123 -4.85 -4.82 -2.91
C PRO A 123 -4.21 -5.31 -4.22
N PHE A 124 -4.87 -5.11 -5.36
CA PHE A 124 -4.46 -5.72 -6.63
C PHE A 124 -3.08 -5.22 -7.11
N SER A 125 -2.75 -3.96 -6.85
CA SER A 125 -1.47 -3.36 -7.27
C SER A 125 -0.24 -3.94 -6.58
N PHE A 126 -0.40 -4.67 -5.47
CA PHE A 126 0.70 -5.28 -4.73
C PHE A 126 0.79 -6.80 -4.94
N LEU A 127 -0.15 -7.39 -5.70
CA LEU A 127 -0.10 -8.81 -6.01
C LEU A 127 1.07 -9.11 -6.94
N GLN A 128 1.87 -10.09 -6.56
CA GLN A 128 3.00 -10.63 -7.34
C GLN A 128 2.79 -12.12 -7.58
N GLU A 129 3.64 -12.76 -8.39
CA GLU A 129 3.60 -14.22 -8.53
C GLU A 129 3.67 -14.93 -7.15
N PRO A 130 2.84 -15.96 -6.89
CA PRO A 130 1.91 -16.63 -7.82
C PRO A 130 0.50 -16.01 -7.92
N TYR A 131 0.26 -14.86 -7.28
CA TYR A 131 -1.05 -14.23 -7.09
C TYR A 131 -1.36 -13.04 -8.02
N GLU A 132 -0.49 -12.69 -8.97
CA GLU A 132 -0.63 -11.51 -9.86
C GLU A 132 -2.04 -11.34 -10.47
N ASN A 133 -2.74 -12.44 -10.76
CA ASN A 133 -4.11 -12.44 -11.30
C ASN A 133 -5.07 -13.28 -10.44
N TYR A 134 -4.88 -13.30 -9.12
CA TYR A 134 -5.68 -14.10 -8.19
C TYR A 134 -7.17 -13.84 -8.37
N GLY A 135 -7.97 -14.90 -8.59
CA GLY A 135 -9.41 -14.82 -8.82
C GLY A 135 -9.86 -14.22 -10.16
N GLN A 136 -9.01 -13.47 -10.88
CA GLN A 136 -9.40 -12.72 -12.09
C GLN A 136 -9.99 -13.61 -13.20
N ALA A 137 -9.58 -14.87 -13.28
CA ALA A 137 -10.11 -15.82 -14.27
C ALA A 137 -11.64 -16.04 -14.14
N ALA A 138 -12.20 -15.97 -12.93
CA ALA A 138 -13.62 -16.15 -12.71
C ALA A 138 -14.45 -14.96 -13.23
N PHE A 139 -13.95 -13.74 -13.00
CA PHE A 139 -14.54 -12.50 -13.52
C PHE A 139 -14.44 -12.42 -15.04
N ASN A 140 -13.31 -12.83 -15.63
CA ASN A 140 -13.14 -12.88 -17.08
C ASN A 140 -14.16 -13.83 -17.72
N ARG A 141 -14.35 -15.02 -17.13
CA ARG A 141 -15.35 -15.98 -17.63
C ARG A 141 -16.76 -15.44 -17.49
N PHE A 142 -17.08 -14.77 -16.38
CA PHE A 142 -18.39 -14.11 -16.22
C PHE A 142 -18.64 -13.11 -17.35
N ALA A 143 -17.65 -12.27 -17.68
CA ALA A 143 -17.74 -11.33 -18.80
C ALA A 143 -18.03 -12.06 -20.12
N GLU A 144 -17.23 -13.07 -20.45
CA GLU A 144 -17.36 -13.85 -21.69
C GLU A 144 -18.72 -14.57 -21.80
N GLU A 145 -19.22 -15.13 -20.71
CA GLU A 145 -20.54 -15.79 -20.63
C GLU A 145 -21.71 -14.82 -20.87
N HIS A 146 -21.52 -13.53 -20.58
CA HIS A 146 -22.49 -12.46 -20.81
C HIS A 146 -22.26 -11.69 -22.13
N GLY A 147 -21.32 -12.16 -22.97
CA GLY A 147 -21.02 -11.57 -24.27
C GLY A 147 -20.17 -10.30 -24.20
N GLU A 148 -19.50 -10.06 -23.07
CA GLU A 148 -18.55 -8.97 -22.86
C GLU A 148 -17.10 -9.45 -23.07
N GLU A 149 -16.21 -8.55 -23.48
CA GLU A 149 -14.78 -8.86 -23.55
C GLU A 149 -14.17 -8.77 -22.15
N ALA A 150 -13.27 -9.70 -21.80
CA ALA A 150 -12.59 -9.71 -20.50
C ALA A 150 -11.74 -8.44 -20.25
N LYS A 151 -11.27 -7.79 -21.31
CA LYS A 151 -10.53 -6.53 -21.25
C LYS A 151 -11.11 -5.53 -22.24
N ASN A 152 -11.14 -4.26 -21.86
CA ASN A 152 -11.55 -3.18 -22.75
C ASN A 152 -10.43 -2.79 -23.73
N SER A 153 -10.71 -1.84 -24.62
CA SER A 153 -9.77 -1.34 -25.63
C SER A 153 -8.48 -0.71 -25.08
N PHE A 154 -8.45 -0.38 -23.79
CA PHE A 154 -7.27 0.13 -23.08
C PHE A 154 -6.47 -0.99 -22.38
N GLY A 155 -6.90 -2.25 -22.50
CA GLY A 155 -6.25 -3.40 -21.87
C GLY A 155 -6.57 -3.57 -20.37
N LEU A 156 -7.54 -2.83 -19.85
CA LEU A 156 -8.01 -2.95 -18.46
C LEU A 156 -9.11 -4.00 -18.38
N TYR A 157 -9.13 -4.78 -17.29
CA TYR A 157 -10.21 -5.74 -17.05
C TYR A 157 -11.57 -5.03 -16.93
N THR A 158 -12.59 -5.63 -17.53
CA THR A 158 -13.99 -5.13 -17.48
C THR A 158 -14.68 -5.50 -16.18
N HIS A 159 -14.32 -6.66 -15.62
CA HIS A 159 -14.79 -7.18 -14.34
C HIS A 159 -13.62 -7.54 -13.41
N GLY A 160 -13.89 -7.75 -12.13
CA GLY A 160 -12.91 -8.04 -11.09
C GLY A 160 -12.46 -6.83 -10.28
N SER A 161 -13.20 -5.70 -10.38
CA SER A 161 -12.94 -4.54 -9.52
C SER A 161 -13.21 -4.86 -8.04
N GLY A 162 -12.63 -4.11 -7.11
CA GLY A 162 -12.85 -4.33 -5.68
C GLY A 162 -14.33 -4.25 -5.27
N TYR A 163 -15.13 -3.42 -5.95
CA TYR A 163 -16.58 -3.36 -5.74
C TYR A 163 -17.30 -4.67 -6.11
N GLU A 164 -16.80 -5.40 -7.11
CA GLU A 164 -17.34 -6.71 -7.48
C GLU A 164 -16.87 -7.79 -6.52
N TRP A 165 -15.60 -7.76 -6.09
CA TRP A 165 -15.12 -8.60 -5.01
C TRP A 165 -15.93 -8.42 -3.72
N GLU A 166 -16.32 -7.18 -3.40
CA GLU A 166 -17.22 -6.88 -2.29
C GLU A 166 -18.59 -7.55 -2.44
N LYS A 167 -19.22 -7.43 -3.61
CA LYS A 167 -20.49 -8.12 -3.88
C LYS A 167 -20.36 -9.62 -3.71
N VAL A 168 -19.26 -10.21 -4.20
CA VAL A 168 -18.95 -11.64 -4.08
C VAL A 168 -18.79 -12.03 -2.61
N PHE A 169 -18.09 -11.23 -1.81
CA PHE A 169 -17.95 -11.42 -0.37
C PHE A 169 -19.30 -11.34 0.35
N GLN A 170 -20.10 -10.31 0.06
CA GLN A 170 -21.44 -10.13 0.64
C GLN A 170 -22.35 -11.31 0.27
N ALA A 171 -22.33 -11.78 -0.96
CA ALA A 171 -23.08 -12.95 -1.40
C ALA A 171 -22.64 -14.23 -0.68
N ALA A 172 -21.33 -14.43 -0.49
CA ALA A 172 -20.79 -15.59 0.20
C ALA A 172 -21.26 -15.69 1.66
N PHE A 173 -21.52 -14.55 2.31
CA PHE A 173 -21.87 -14.48 3.73
C PHE A 173 -23.22 -13.83 4.02
N GLN A 174 -24.14 -13.80 3.06
CA GLN A 174 -25.43 -13.12 3.19
C GLN A 174 -26.27 -13.61 4.39
N ASP A 175 -26.11 -14.87 4.77
CA ASP A 175 -26.80 -15.50 5.90
C ASP A 175 -26.02 -15.38 7.23
N ASP A 176 -24.78 -14.88 7.21
CA ASP A 176 -23.97 -14.67 8.42
C ASP A 176 -24.36 -13.32 9.05
N ALA A 177 -24.89 -13.37 10.27
CA ALA A 177 -25.27 -12.18 11.03
C ALA A 177 -24.07 -11.22 11.29
N GLY A 178 -22.84 -11.75 11.26
CA GLY A 178 -21.61 -10.98 11.38
C GLY A 178 -21.39 -10.01 10.23
N LEU A 179 -21.90 -10.30 9.02
CA LEU A 179 -21.73 -9.42 7.85
C LEU A 179 -22.23 -7.99 8.12
N ARG A 180 -23.30 -7.83 8.91
CA ARG A 180 -23.87 -6.51 9.26
C ARG A 180 -22.96 -5.65 10.14
N ARG A 181 -21.89 -6.22 10.69
CA ARG A 181 -20.89 -5.53 11.51
C ARG A 181 -19.67 -5.08 10.70
N ILE A 182 -19.61 -5.45 9.41
CA ILE A 182 -18.52 -5.13 8.52
C ILE A 182 -18.90 -3.89 7.72
N SER A 183 -18.00 -2.91 7.68
CA SER A 183 -18.07 -1.78 6.77
C SER A 183 -17.12 -2.00 5.61
N PHE A 184 -17.56 -1.74 4.39
CA PHE A 184 -16.74 -1.87 3.19
C PHE A 184 -16.30 -0.50 2.66
N ASP A 185 -15.12 -0.46 2.08
CA ASP A 185 -14.54 0.71 1.39
C ASP A 185 -13.72 0.23 0.18
N SER A 186 -14.30 -0.72 -0.56
CA SER A 186 -13.63 -1.30 -1.72
C SER A 186 -13.49 -0.26 -2.83
N GLU A 187 -12.43 -0.36 -3.61
CA GLU A 187 -12.16 0.55 -4.72
C GLU A 187 -11.92 -0.23 -6.01
N ALA A 188 -11.76 0.47 -7.14
CA ALA A 188 -11.44 -0.20 -8.40
C ALA A 188 -10.15 -1.05 -8.32
N GLY A 189 -9.18 -0.62 -7.50
CA GLY A 189 -7.87 -1.25 -7.34
C GLY A 189 -7.75 -2.28 -6.20
N GLY A 190 -8.81 -2.58 -5.45
CA GLY A 190 -8.73 -3.56 -4.39
C GLY A 190 -9.98 -3.71 -3.53
N PHE A 191 -10.12 -4.86 -2.90
CA PHE A 191 -11.16 -5.14 -1.92
C PHE A 191 -10.71 -4.70 -0.53
N TYR A 192 -11.56 -4.00 0.21
CA TYR A 192 -11.27 -3.55 1.57
C TYR A 192 -12.52 -3.59 2.45
N CYS A 193 -12.42 -4.22 3.61
CA CYS A 193 -13.47 -4.18 4.62
C CYS A 193 -12.92 -4.09 6.04
N TYR A 194 -13.73 -3.58 6.95
CA TYR A 194 -13.31 -3.25 8.32
C TYR A 194 -14.32 -3.69 9.36
N CYS A 195 -13.81 -4.11 10.52
CA CYS A 195 -14.62 -4.47 11.67
C CYS A 195 -13.82 -4.22 12.97
N PRO A 196 -14.47 -3.82 14.08
CA PRO A 196 -13.81 -3.82 15.40
C PRO A 196 -13.46 -5.22 15.94
N ASP A 197 -13.89 -6.30 15.26
CA ASP A 197 -13.78 -7.68 15.72
C ASP A 197 -12.85 -8.46 14.78
N ALA A 198 -11.61 -8.67 15.23
CA ALA A 198 -10.58 -9.36 14.45
C ALA A 198 -10.94 -10.82 14.17
N GLU A 199 -11.51 -11.53 15.15
CA GLU A 199 -11.87 -12.95 15.01
C GLU A 199 -12.96 -13.13 13.96
N LEU A 200 -13.89 -12.17 13.86
CA LEU A 200 -14.90 -12.17 12.81
C LEU A 200 -14.27 -12.03 11.41
N LEU A 201 -13.37 -11.05 11.21
CA LEU A 201 -12.71 -10.86 9.92
C LEU A 201 -11.77 -12.01 9.59
N GLU A 202 -11.05 -12.57 10.55
CA GLU A 202 -10.23 -13.76 10.35
C GLU A 202 -11.07 -14.95 9.88
N ARG A 203 -12.17 -15.26 10.60
CA ARG A 203 -13.06 -16.37 10.25
C ARG A 203 -13.63 -16.21 8.85
N MET A 204 -14.13 -15.03 8.52
CA MET A 204 -14.74 -14.76 7.22
C MET A 204 -13.68 -14.69 6.12
N GLY A 205 -12.52 -14.08 6.37
CA GLY A 205 -11.40 -14.02 5.44
C GLY A 205 -10.87 -15.40 5.06
N LEU A 206 -10.60 -16.27 6.05
CA LEU A 206 -10.17 -17.64 5.79
C LEU A 206 -11.22 -18.46 5.04
N ALA A 207 -12.50 -18.30 5.40
CA ALA A 207 -13.60 -18.97 4.69
C ALA A 207 -13.75 -18.46 3.26
N PHE A 208 -13.57 -17.15 3.04
CA PHE A 208 -13.65 -16.53 1.72
C PHE A 208 -12.48 -16.95 0.84
N LYS A 209 -11.26 -16.96 1.39
CA LYS A 209 -10.09 -17.51 0.71
C LYS A 209 -10.31 -18.96 0.28
N ALA A 210 -10.90 -19.81 1.13
CA ALA A 210 -11.21 -21.19 0.77
C ALA A 210 -12.25 -21.29 -0.38
N ILE A 211 -13.13 -20.29 -0.55
CA ILE A 211 -13.99 -20.19 -1.72
C ILE A 211 -13.17 -19.78 -2.95
N CYS A 212 -12.30 -18.77 -2.82
CA CYS A 212 -11.49 -18.22 -3.91
C CYS A 212 -10.45 -19.22 -4.45
N ASP A 213 -9.87 -20.05 -3.58
CA ASP A 213 -8.88 -21.07 -3.93
C ASP A 213 -9.50 -22.29 -4.65
N ASP A 214 -10.84 -22.40 -4.68
CA ASP A 214 -11.58 -23.40 -5.45
C ASP A 214 -12.16 -22.73 -6.71
N PRO A 215 -11.57 -22.96 -7.91
CA PRO A 215 -11.97 -22.23 -9.12
C PRO A 215 -13.44 -22.44 -9.52
N GLU A 216 -13.99 -23.63 -9.29
CA GLU A 216 -15.40 -23.92 -9.63
C GLU A 216 -16.33 -23.21 -8.65
N ARG A 217 -16.03 -23.32 -7.35
CA ARG A 217 -16.83 -22.67 -6.31
C ARG A 217 -16.76 -21.16 -6.39
N PHE A 218 -15.59 -20.59 -6.70
CA PHE A 218 -15.43 -19.15 -6.87
C PHE A 218 -16.21 -18.66 -8.10
N GLN A 219 -16.14 -19.38 -9.23
CA GLN A 219 -16.93 -19.06 -10.41
C GLN A 219 -18.43 -19.02 -10.11
N GLU A 220 -18.96 -20.02 -9.42
CA GLU A 220 -20.37 -20.05 -9.02
C GLU A 220 -20.74 -18.84 -8.15
N MET A 221 -19.86 -18.45 -7.23
CA MET A 221 -20.09 -17.29 -6.37
C MET A 221 -20.07 -15.97 -7.15
N VAL A 222 -19.15 -15.81 -8.09
CA VAL A 222 -19.09 -14.65 -9.00
C VAL A 222 -20.37 -14.55 -9.82
N ASN A 223 -20.79 -15.64 -10.45
CA ASN A 223 -22.01 -15.67 -11.26
C ASN A 223 -23.23 -15.29 -10.41
N ARG A 224 -23.38 -15.87 -9.22
CA ARG A 224 -24.47 -15.53 -8.29
C ARG A 224 -24.45 -14.05 -7.91
N ALA A 225 -23.31 -13.55 -7.44
CA ALA A 225 -23.19 -12.20 -6.89
C ALA A 225 -23.43 -11.10 -7.95
N LEU A 226 -23.02 -11.34 -9.19
CA LEU A 226 -23.09 -10.34 -10.25
C LEU A 226 -24.38 -10.44 -11.08
N SER A 227 -24.99 -11.62 -11.20
CA SER A 227 -26.30 -11.76 -11.86
C SER A 227 -27.44 -11.17 -11.01
N ASP A 228 -27.39 -11.31 -9.68
CA ASP A 228 -28.43 -10.77 -8.78
C ASP A 228 -28.50 -9.23 -8.81
N GLY A 229 -27.46 -8.54 -9.28
CA GLY A 229 -27.39 -7.08 -9.40
C GLY A 229 -27.86 -6.48 -10.73
N GLN A 230 -28.21 -7.30 -11.72
CA GLN A 230 -28.63 -6.82 -13.05
C GLN A 230 -30.14 -6.53 -13.16
N ASP A 231 -30.96 -6.94 -12.19
CA ASP A 231 -32.41 -6.68 -12.19
C ASP A 231 -32.80 -5.24 -11.73
N GLU A 232 -31.85 -4.41 -11.29
CA GLU A 232 -32.08 -3.02 -10.82
C GLU A 232 -31.68 -1.91 -11.80
N MET A 233 -31.57 -2.19 -13.11
CA MET A 233 -31.43 -1.15 -14.13
C MET A 233 -32.77 -0.93 -14.87
N PRO A 234 -33.68 -0.08 -14.37
CA PRO A 234 -34.83 0.34 -15.17
C PRO A 234 -34.31 1.08 -16.39
N GLY A 235 -34.63 0.54 -17.57
CA GLY A 235 -34.11 0.99 -18.85
C GLY A 235 -34.18 2.50 -19.04
N MET A 236 -33.01 3.13 -19.23
CA MET A 236 -32.93 4.36 -19.98
C MET A 236 -33.17 4.02 -21.46
N GLN A 237 -34.43 4.12 -21.87
CA GLN A 237 -34.78 4.36 -23.26
C GLN A 237 -34.17 5.71 -23.68
N LEU A 238 -33.28 5.66 -24.67
CA LEU A 238 -33.08 6.77 -25.61
C LEU A 238 -34.00 6.56 -26.81
#